data_AF-C4WYB5-F1
#
_entry.id   AF-C4WYB5-F1
#
_cell.length_a   1.000
_cell.length_b   1.000
_cell.length_c   1.000
_cell.angle_alpha   90.00
_cell.angle_beta   90.00
_cell.angle_gamma   90.00
#
_symmetry.space_group_name_H-M   'P 1'
#
loop_
_entity.id
_entity.type
_entity.pdbx_description
1 polymer ?
#
loop_
_entity_poly.entity_id
_entity_poly.type
_entity_poly.pdbx_seq_one_letter_code
_entity_poly.pdbx_strand_id
1 'polypeptide(L)'
;MIVNEAAFIAQVSAECEDSPSNLYAEVEGRLLVAANAGPNKYQVSWLDDFKKARRGDYYVKFYDEAGYGQLRKLLRDGESISSVTPVHSAYVRYPGAYKGVWVNSEFLAAIVSMVVLYFAYTFKSKIVS
;
A
#
# COMPACT_ATOMS: atom_id res chain seq x y z
N MET A 1 -11.68 2.62 -16.45
CA MET A 1 -10.27 2.50 -16.03
C MET A 1 -10.27 1.93 -14.63
N ILE A 2 -9.82 0.69 -14.44
CA ILE A 2 -9.71 0.07 -13.11
C ILE A 2 -8.30 0.36 -12.62
N VAL A 3 -8.20 1.11 -11.53
CA VAL A 3 -6.93 1.34 -10.84
C VAL A 3 -6.64 0.09 -10.04
N ASN A 4 -5.57 -0.64 -10.38
CA ASN A 4 -5.20 -1.91 -9.73
C ASN A 4 -4.00 -1.77 -8.78
N GLU A 5 -3.33 -0.62 -8.80
CA GLU A 5 -2.12 -0.33 -8.03
C GLU A 5 -2.36 0.86 -7.10
N ALA A 6 -1.85 0.76 -5.88
CA ALA A 6 -1.78 1.85 -4.92
C ALA A 6 -0.39 2.49 -5.01
N ALA A 7 -0.36 3.81 -5.18
CA ALA A 7 0.87 4.59 -5.08
C ALA A 7 1.04 5.11 -3.65
N PHE A 8 2.18 4.78 -3.04
CA PHE A 8 2.55 5.24 -1.71
C PHE A 8 3.66 6.27 -1.81
N ILE A 9 3.59 7.29 -0.97
CA ILE A 9 4.56 8.37 -0.87
C ILE A 9 4.93 8.55 0.60
N ALA A 10 6.20 8.35 0.93
CA ALA A 10 6.80 8.77 2.19
C ALA A 10 7.64 10.02 1.94
N GLN A 11 7.38 11.10 2.69
CA GLN A 11 8.24 12.28 2.69
C GLN A 11 8.95 12.39 4.02
N VAL A 12 10.26 12.66 3.96
CA VAL A 12 11.09 12.94 5.12
C VAL A 12 11.80 14.26 4.89
N SER A 13 11.70 15.14 5.88
CA SER A 13 12.49 16.36 5.97
C SER A 13 13.69 16.05 6.86
N ALA A 14 14.89 16.09 6.31
CA ALA A 14 16.12 15.89 7.05
C ALA A 14 16.96 17.17 6.92
N GLU A 15 17.03 17.94 8.01
CA GLU A 15 17.97 19.06 8.12
C GLU A 15 19.37 18.48 8.40
N CYS A 16 20.13 18.20 7.33
CA CYS A 16 21.53 17.82 7.44
C CYS A 16 22.42 19.03 7.13
N GLU A 17 23.46 19.25 7.95
CA GLU A 17 24.50 20.27 7.69
C GLU A 17 25.25 20.00 6.38
N ASP A 18 25.52 18.72 6.08
CA ASP A 18 26.01 18.23 4.80
C ASP A 18 24.88 17.43 4.13
N SER A 19 24.27 17.95 3.07
CA SER A 19 23.20 17.24 2.36
C SER A 19 23.76 15.99 1.67
N PRO A 20 23.49 14.76 2.15
CA PRO A 20 23.93 13.58 1.42
C PRO A 20 23.25 13.56 0.05
N SER A 21 24.04 13.40 -1.01
CA SER A 21 23.54 13.44 -2.40
C SER A 21 22.59 12.28 -2.70
N ASN A 22 22.79 11.13 -2.04
CA ASN A 22 22.01 9.92 -2.25
C ASN A 22 21.61 9.28 -0.91
N LEU A 23 20.31 9.32 -0.60
CA LEU A 23 19.73 8.57 0.50
C LEU A 23 19.01 7.33 -0.04
N TYR A 24 19.07 6.25 0.71
CA TYR A 24 18.41 4.99 0.38
C TYR A 24 17.35 4.68 1.43
N ALA A 25 16.28 4.01 1.03
CA ALA A 25 15.23 3.60 1.93
C ALA A 25 14.95 2.11 1.79
N GLU A 26 14.54 1.48 2.89
CA GLU A 26 14.08 0.11 2.97
C GLU A 26 12.62 0.11 3.40
N VAL A 27 11.78 -0.56 2.61
CA VAL A 27 10.35 -0.73 2.89
C VAL A 27 10.01 -2.21 2.74
N GLU A 28 9.68 -2.87 3.86
CA GLU A 28 9.30 -4.29 3.89
C GLU A 28 10.28 -5.22 3.13
N GLY A 29 11.59 -5.00 3.29
CA GLY A 29 12.67 -5.74 2.64
C GLY A 29 13.01 -5.29 1.22
N ARG A 30 12.30 -4.29 0.67
CA ARG A 30 12.59 -3.70 -0.64
C ARG A 30 13.47 -2.47 -0.49
N LEU A 31 14.61 -2.47 -1.18
CA LEU A 31 15.52 -1.33 -1.26
C LEU A 31 15.04 -0.34 -2.33
N LEU A 32 14.87 0.92 -1.96
CA LEU A 32 14.41 2.01 -2.79
C LEU A 32 15.38 3.19 -2.69
N VAL A 33 15.43 4.01 -3.73
CA VAL A 33 16.21 5.25 -3.72
C VAL A 33 15.30 6.39 -3.26
N ALA A 34 15.77 7.21 -2.33
CA ALA A 34 15.06 8.42 -1.94
C ALA A 34 15.35 9.51 -2.98
N ALA A 35 14.31 9.96 -3.67
CA ALA A 35 14.39 11.07 -4.61
C ALA A 35 14.49 12.40 -3.84
N ASN A 36 15.32 13.32 -4.32
CA ASN A 36 15.37 14.67 -3.79
C ASN A 36 14.09 15.43 -4.24
N ALA A 37 13.27 15.84 -3.27
CA ALA A 37 12.02 16.58 -3.49
C ALA A 37 12.14 18.08 -3.17
N GLY A 38 13.35 18.56 -2.85
CA GLY A 38 13.65 19.95 -2.52
C GLY A 38 14.82 20.08 -1.52
N PRO A 39 15.17 21.31 -1.13
CA PRO A 39 16.22 21.52 -0.13
C PRO A 39 15.85 20.81 1.17
N ASN A 40 16.72 19.89 1.63
CA ASN A 40 16.53 19.07 2.84
C ASN A 40 15.26 18.20 2.85
N LYS A 41 14.64 17.94 1.69
CA LYS A 41 13.43 17.12 1.56
C LYS A 41 13.69 15.93 0.66
N TYR A 42 13.48 14.74 1.20
CA TYR A 42 13.63 13.50 0.49
C TYR A 42 12.28 12.78 0.43
N GLN A 43 11.96 12.23 -0.73
CA GLN A 43 10.73 11.51 -0.98
C GLN A 43 11.02 10.12 -1.51
N VAL A 44 10.38 9.12 -0.91
CA VAL A 44 10.41 7.75 -1.39
C VAL A 44 9.00 7.41 -1.85
N SER A 45 8.89 6.93 -3.09
CA SER A 45 7.63 6.42 -3.62
C SER A 45 7.79 4.96 -4.02
N TRP A 46 6.73 4.19 -3.79
CA TRP A 46 6.64 2.83 -4.26
C TRP A 46 5.21 2.52 -4.69
N LEU A 47 5.09 1.51 -5.53
CA LEU A 47 3.83 0.99 -6.01
C LEU A 47 3.62 -0.39 -5.36
N ASP A 48 2.40 -0.63 -4.90
CA ASP A 48 2.00 -1.96 -4.44
C ASP A 48 0.62 -2.31 -5.00
N ASP A 49 0.42 -3.57 -5.38
CA ASP A 49 -0.87 -4.06 -5.86
C ASP A 49 -1.93 -3.89 -4.75
N PHE A 50 -3.15 -3.45 -5.07
CA PHE A 50 -4.23 -3.38 -4.06
C PHE A 50 -4.53 -4.71 -3.36
N LYS A 51 -4.17 -5.83 -3.99
CA LYS A 51 -4.29 -7.18 -3.41
C LYS A 51 -3.24 -7.46 -2.35
N LYS A 52 -2.03 -6.91 -2.51
CA LYS A 52 -0.87 -7.11 -1.62
C LYS A 52 -0.75 -6.00 -0.57
N ALA A 53 -1.20 -4.79 -0.91
CA ALA A 53 -1.19 -3.64 -0.03
C ALA A 53 -1.97 -3.94 1.26
N ARG A 54 -1.22 -4.12 2.35
CA ARG A 54 -1.73 -4.34 3.68
C ARG A 54 -2.26 -3.02 4.26
N ARG A 55 -3.41 -3.08 4.94
CA ARG A 55 -3.91 -1.98 5.79
C ARG A 55 -3.03 -1.83 7.02
N GLY A 56 -2.59 -0.61 7.31
CA GLY A 56 -1.77 -0.32 8.48
C GLY A 56 -0.62 0.62 8.17
N ASP A 57 0.37 0.59 9.06
CA ASP A 57 1.53 1.48 9.01
C ASP A 57 2.67 0.76 8.28
N TYR A 58 3.17 1.37 7.21
CA TYR A 58 4.37 0.93 6.50
C TYR A 58 5.58 1.57 7.16
N TYR A 59 6.53 0.74 7.57
CA TYR A 59 7.77 1.20 8.20
C TYR A 59 8.82 1.45 7.13
N VAL A 60 9.22 2.71 6.97
CA VAL A 60 10.21 3.15 5.99
C VAL A 60 11.47 3.53 6.75
N LYS A 61 12.54 2.77 6.55
CA LYS A 61 13.85 3.04 7.15
C LYS A 61 14.77 3.70 6.15
N PHE A 62 15.43 4.78 6.54
CA PHE A 62 16.38 5.50 5.72
C PHE A 62 17.81 5.15 6.13
N TYR A 63 18.66 4.96 5.12
CA TYR A 63 20.04 4.56 5.24
C TYR A 63 20.91 5.46 4.37
N ASP A 64 22.08 5.79 4.91
CA ASP A 64 23.14 6.45 4.17
C ASP A 64 23.89 5.43 3.27
N GLU A 65 24.77 5.91 2.39
CA GLU A 65 25.49 5.09 1.41
C GLU A 65 26.29 3.94 2.06
N ALA A 66 26.91 4.21 3.22
CA ALA A 66 27.62 3.19 4.00
C ALA A 66 26.67 2.10 4.55
N GLY A 67 25.51 2.50 5.06
CA GLY A 67 24.48 1.58 5.58
C GLY A 67 23.83 0.75 4.46
N TYR A 68 23.60 1.36 3.31
CA TYR A 68 23.10 0.69 2.11
C TYR A 68 24.03 -0.41 1.62
N GLY A 69 25.35 -0.16 1.64
CA GLY A 69 26.37 -1.15 1.28
C GLY A 69 26.34 -2.40 2.18
N GLN A 70 26.06 -2.23 3.47
CA GLN A 70 25.91 -3.33 4.43
C GLN A 70 24.58 -4.08 4.21
N LEU A 71 23.48 -3.34 4.05
CA LEU A 71 22.15 -3.89 3.72
C LEU A 71 22.18 -4.80 2.50
N ARG A 72 22.81 -4.36 1.41
CA ARG A 72 22.85 -5.12 0.17
C ARG A 72 23.61 -6.44 0.32
N LYS A 73 24.63 -6.48 1.18
CA LYS A 73 25.36 -7.70 1.52
C LYS A 73 24.47 -8.64 2.34
N LEU A 74 23.87 -8.15 3.42
CA LEU A 74 22.97 -8.92 4.28
C LEU A 74 21.78 -9.51 3.51
N LEU A 75 21.19 -8.72 2.60
CA LEU A 75 20.07 -9.16 1.75
C LEU A 75 20.49 -10.29 0.80
N ARG A 76 21.72 -10.25 0.29
CA ARG A 76 22.28 -11.30 -0.57
C ARG A 76 22.58 -12.57 0.23
N ASP A 77 23.04 -12.40 1.45
CA ASP A 77 23.47 -13.50 2.31
C ASP A 77 22.29 -14.10 3.12
N GLY A 78 21.09 -13.52 3.00
CA GLY A 78 19.85 -14.01 3.61
C GLY A 78 19.75 -13.75 5.12
N GLU A 79 20.57 -12.83 5.64
CA GLU A 79 20.69 -12.54 7.06
C GLU A 79 19.76 -11.39 7.48
N SER A 80 19.41 -11.32 8.76
CA SER A 80 18.44 -10.35 9.28
C SER A 80 18.95 -8.91 9.18
N ILE A 81 18.21 -8.08 8.44
CA ILE A 81 18.42 -6.64 8.19
C ILE A 81 18.45 -5.78 9.48
N SER A 82 18.06 -6.35 10.62
CA SER A 82 18.03 -5.69 11.93
C SER A 82 19.38 -5.29 12.50
N SER A 83 20.49 -5.75 11.92
CA SER A 83 21.85 -5.42 12.40
C SER A 83 22.33 -4.03 11.96
N VAL A 84 21.71 -3.41 10.95
CA VAL A 84 22.10 -2.09 10.44
C VAL A 84 21.18 -1.01 11.03
N THR A 85 21.78 -0.11 11.81
CA THR A 85 21.07 1.03 12.42
C THR A 85 20.59 1.99 11.32
N PRO A 86 19.28 2.27 11.22
CA PRO A 86 18.76 3.26 10.30
C PRO A 86 19.10 4.68 10.78
N VAL A 87 19.39 5.58 9.84
CA VAL A 87 19.66 7.00 10.13
C VAL A 87 18.37 7.72 10.52
N HIS A 88 17.26 7.37 9.85
CA HIS A 88 15.95 7.92 10.16
C HIS A 88 14.86 6.88 9.86
N SER A 89 13.74 6.93 10.57
CA SER A 89 12.59 6.05 10.32
C SER A 89 11.31 6.86 10.23
N ALA A 90 10.55 6.66 9.17
CA ALA A 90 9.23 7.25 8.98
C ALA A 90 8.17 6.16 8.88
N TYR A 91 6.95 6.47 9.31
CA TYR A 91 5.80 5.61 9.15
C TYR A 91 4.83 6.23 8.14
N VAL A 92 4.40 5.43 7.16
CA VAL A 92 3.33 5.83 6.23
C VAL A 92 2.09 5.05 6.59
N ARG A 93 1.07 5.74 7.11
CA ARG A 93 -0.20 5.13 7.46
C ARG A 93 -1.10 4.99 6.24
N TYR A 94 -1.43 3.75 5.90
CA TYR A 94 -2.40 3.45 4.86
C TYR A 94 -3.74 3.03 5.46
N PRO A 95 -4.79 3.88 5.34
CA PRO A 95 -6.13 3.56 5.87
C PRO A 95 -6.79 2.39 5.14
N GLY A 96 -6.27 2.01 3.96
CA GLY A 96 -6.77 0.90 3.16
C GLY A 96 -7.65 1.32 2.01
N ALA A 97 -7.49 0.65 0.86
CA ALA A 97 -8.44 0.77 -0.23
C ALA A 97 -9.74 0.03 0.06
N TYR A 98 -10.83 0.55 -0.51
CA TYR A 98 -12.09 -0.15 -0.62
C TYR A 98 -11.94 -1.31 -1.61
N LYS A 99 -12.17 -2.54 -1.17
CA LYS A 99 -11.99 -3.76 -1.99
C LYS A 99 -13.21 -4.12 -2.85
N GLY A 100 -14.14 -3.19 -3.03
CA GLY A 100 -15.39 -3.43 -3.75
C GLY A 100 -16.42 -4.22 -2.93
N VAL A 101 -17.65 -4.24 -3.44
CA VAL A 101 -18.68 -5.16 -2.95
C VAL A 101 -18.27 -6.57 -3.37
N TRP A 102 -18.35 -7.54 -2.45
CA TRP A 102 -17.95 -8.92 -2.71
C TRP A 102 -18.87 -9.65 -3.71
N VAL A 103 -20.03 -9.05 -4.00
CA VAL A 103 -21.09 -9.61 -4.84
C VAL A 103 -21.18 -8.81 -6.14
N ASN A 104 -21.20 -9.53 -7.27
CA ASN A 104 -21.43 -8.93 -8.58
C ASN A 104 -22.80 -8.24 -8.62
N SER A 105 -22.88 -7.04 -9.22
CA SER A 105 -24.13 -6.29 -9.37
C SER A 105 -25.21 -7.08 -10.11
N GLU A 106 -24.81 -7.90 -11.08
CA GLU A 106 -25.69 -8.78 -11.85
C GLU A 106 -26.37 -9.84 -10.98
N PHE A 107 -25.62 -10.46 -10.06
CA PHE A 107 -26.17 -11.45 -9.13
C PHE A 107 -27.16 -10.81 -8.15
N LEU A 108 -26.85 -9.61 -7.66
CA LEU A 108 -27.76 -8.84 -6.82
C LEU A 108 -29.06 -8.49 -7.56
N ALA A 109 -28.96 -8.05 -8.82
CA ALA A 109 -30.12 -7.72 -9.65
C ALA A 109 -31.02 -8.94 -9.90
N ALA A 110 -30.42 -10.11 -10.17
CA ALA A 110 -31.16 -11.35 -10.36
C ALA A 110 -31.95 -11.76 -9.11
N ILE A 111 -31.34 -11.68 -7.92
CA ILE A 111 -32.02 -11.97 -6.64
C ILE A 111 -33.19 -11.00 -6.43
N VAL A 112 -32.97 -9.70 -6.61
CA VAL A 112 -34.01 -8.69 -6.43
C VAL A 112 -35.18 -8.94 -7.38
N SER A 113 -34.90 -9.25 -8.65
CA SER A 113 -35.93 -9.60 -9.64
C SER A 113 -36.74 -10.82 -9.22
N MET A 114 -36.07 -11.89 -8.76
CA MET A 114 -36.73 -13.12 -8.32
C MET A 114 -37.64 -12.89 -7.12
N VAL A 115 -37.20 -12.08 -6.15
CA VAL A 115 -37.99 -11.72 -4.97
C VAL A 115 -39.24 -10.93 -5.37
N VAL A 116 -39.09 -9.92 -6.25
CA VAL A 116 -40.23 -9.12 -6.73
C VAL A 116 -41.24 -10.00 -7.47
N LEU A 117 -40.79 -10.89 -8.35
CA LEU A 117 -41.68 -11.83 -9.05
C LEU A 117 -42.40 -12.76 -8.07
N TYR A 118 -41.69 -13.32 -7.08
CA TYR A 118 -42.29 -14.19 -6.08
C TYR A 118 -43.43 -13.49 -5.32
N PHE A 119 -43.21 -12.24 -4.89
CA PHE A 119 -44.27 -11.46 -4.22
C PHE A 119 -45.43 -11.18 -5.17
N ALA A 120 -45.17 -10.75 -6.41
CA ALA A 120 -46.22 -10.52 -7.39
C ALA A 120 -47.08 -11.77 -7.64
N TYR A 121 -46.45 -12.94 -7.80
CA TYR A 121 -47.15 -14.21 -7.95
C TYR A 121 -47.95 -14.58 -6.70
N THR A 122 -47.37 -14.39 -5.51
CA THR A 122 -48.06 -14.70 -4.25
C THR A 122 -49.31 -13.84 -4.06
N PHE A 123 -49.23 -12.53 -4.36
CA PHE A 123 -50.39 -11.64 -4.31
C PHE A 123 -51.44 -12.01 -5.36
N LYS A 124 -51.04 -12.31 -6.60
CA LYS A 124 -51.98 -12.80 -7.62
C LYS A 124 -52.69 -14.07 -7.17
N SER A 125 -51.96 -15.06 -6.66
CA SER A 125 -52.52 -16.33 -6.21
C SER A 125 -53.47 -16.16 -5.02
N LYS A 126 -53.24 -15.18 -4.15
CA LYS A 126 -54.16 -14.84 -3.05
C LYS A 126 -55.44 -14.12 -3.49
N ILE A 127 -55.45 -13.45 -4.64
CA ILE A 127 -56.63 -12.72 -5.16
C ILE A 127 -57.49 -13.62 -6.05
N VAL A 128 -56.89 -14.63 -6.68
CA VAL A 128 -57.57 -15.56 -7.61
C VAL A 128 -58.11 -16.83 -6.91
N SER A 129 -57.73 -17.05 -5.64
CA SER A 129 -58.33 -18.07 -4.76
C SER A 129 -59.43 -17.48 -3.89
#